data_AF-A0AB39R5P8-F1
#
_entry.id   AF-A0AB39R5P8-F1
#
_cell.length_a   1.000
_cell.length_b   1.000
_cell.length_c   1.000
_cell.angle_alpha   90.00
_cell.angle_beta   90.00
_cell.angle_gamma   90.00
#
_symmetry.space_group_name_H-M   'P 1'
#
loop_
_entity.id
_entity.type
_entity.pdbx_description
1 polymer ?
#
loop_
_entity_poly.entity_id
_entity_poly.type
_entity_poly.pdbx_seq_one_letter_code
_entity_poly.pdbx_strand_id
1 'polypeptide(L)'
;MPHAEDPAPLPPGWPKGRYLATRRAMKALRLADHLLRNGTAYTPDEATDELIRAAASQTGQRAPSETTCALVRALLMLLLAPALTASLADGDTGRRVVRMVLTMEDRPTT
;
A
#
# COMPACT_ATOMS: atom_id res chain seq x y z
N MET A 1 3.14 -1.94 -23.46
CA MET A 1 2.28 -1.74 -22.29
C MET A 1 2.36 -3.02 -21.45
N PRO A 2 3.15 -3.11 -20.37
CA PRO A 2 3.15 -4.35 -19.60
C PRO A 2 1.83 -4.43 -18.83
N HIS A 3 1.04 -5.42 -19.21
CA HIS A 3 -0.20 -5.83 -18.58
C HIS A 3 0.02 -5.99 -17.07
N ALA A 4 -1.01 -5.70 -16.28
CA ALA A 4 -1.03 -6.04 -14.86
C ALA A 4 -0.54 -7.49 -14.72
N GLU A 5 0.64 -7.69 -14.10
CA GLU A 5 1.21 -9.02 -13.89
C GLU A 5 0.11 -9.96 -13.42
N ASP A 6 -0.15 -11.01 -14.21
CA ASP A 6 -1.06 -12.07 -13.82
C ASP A 6 -0.66 -12.54 -12.42
N PRO A 7 -1.62 -12.70 -11.50
CA PRO A 7 -1.30 -13.03 -10.13
C PRO A 7 -0.65 -14.42 -10.13
N ALA A 8 0.68 -14.44 -10.05
CA ALA A 8 1.45 -15.66 -9.90
C ALA A 8 0.82 -16.47 -8.75
N PRO A 9 0.58 -17.78 -8.96
CA PRO A 9 -0.02 -18.62 -7.94
C PRO A 9 0.86 -18.53 -6.69
N LEU A 10 0.24 -18.10 -5.59
CA LEU A 10 0.95 -17.90 -4.34
C LEU A 10 1.50 -19.26 -3.87
N PRO A 11 2.73 -19.30 -3.32
CA PRO A 11 3.36 -20.54 -2.92
C PRO A 11 2.47 -21.24 -1.88
N PRO A 12 2.17 -22.54 -2.03
CA PRO A 12 1.26 -23.25 -1.14
C PRO A 12 1.79 -23.27 0.31
N GLY A 13 0.89 -23.32 1.30
CA GLY A 13 1.25 -23.54 2.71
C GLY A 13 0.83 -22.44 3.70
N TRP A 14 0.18 -21.36 3.25
CA TRP A 14 -0.32 -20.33 4.17
C TRP A 14 -1.85 -20.36 4.31
N PRO A 15 -2.40 -19.92 5.46
CA PRO A 15 -3.84 -19.77 5.62
C PRO A 15 -4.41 -18.71 4.66
N LYS A 16 -5.64 -18.92 4.18
CA LYS A 16 -6.32 -18.05 3.20
C LYS A 16 -6.29 -16.56 3.57
N GLY A 17 -6.47 -16.23 4.85
CA GLY A 17 -6.44 -14.85 5.35
C GLY A 17 -5.12 -14.14 5.09
N ARG A 18 -3.99 -14.86 5.15
CA ARG A 18 -2.67 -14.28 4.88
C ARG A 18 -2.52 -13.89 3.41
N TYR A 19 -2.96 -14.75 2.49
CA TYR A 19 -2.93 -14.42 1.06
C TYR A 19 -3.83 -13.23 0.72
N LEU A 20 -5.01 -13.14 1.35
CA LEU A 20 -5.90 -12.01 1.17
C LEU A 20 -5.23 -10.71 1.63
N ALA A 21 -4.61 -10.72 2.82
CA ALA A 21 -3.86 -9.59 3.34
C ALA A 21 -2.71 -9.19 2.42
N THR A 22 -1.91 -10.16 1.93
CA THR A 22 -0.81 -9.89 0.99
C THR A 22 -1.31 -9.30 -0.33
N ARG A 23 -2.40 -9.83 -0.91
CA ARG A 23 -2.99 -9.28 -2.13
C ARG A 23 -3.50 -7.85 -1.92
N ARG A 24 -4.16 -7.58 -0.78
CA ARG A 24 -4.61 -6.23 -0.41
C ARG A 24 -3.42 -5.26 -0.24
N ALA A 25 -2.33 -5.70 0.40
CA ALA A 25 -1.12 -4.90 0.56
C ALA A 25 -0.43 -4.60 -0.78
N MET A 26 -0.27 -5.60 -1.66
CA MET A 26 0.28 -5.39 -3.00
C MET A 26 -0.59 -4.44 -3.83
N LYS A 27 -1.92 -4.57 -3.72
CA LYS A 27 -2.87 -3.66 -4.36
C LYS A 27 -2.70 -2.23 -3.85
N ALA A 28 -2.63 -2.04 -2.53
CA ALA A 28 -2.45 -0.75 -1.91
C ALA A 28 -1.13 -0.08 -2.32
N LEU A 29 -0.03 -0.85 -2.36
CA LEU A 29 1.28 -0.34 -2.79
C LEU A 29 1.25 0.17 -4.25
N ARG A 30 0.63 -0.59 -5.16
CA ARG A 30 0.49 -0.16 -6.56
C ARG A 30 -0.28 1.16 -6.69
N LEU A 31 -1.34 1.32 -5.90
CA LEU A 31 -2.13 2.56 -5.88
C LEU A 31 -1.34 3.72 -5.27
N ALA A 32 -0.63 3.49 -4.17
CA ALA A 32 0.19 4.53 -3.54
C ALA A 32 1.30 5.02 -4.47
N ASP A 33 2.04 4.13 -5.15
CA ASP A 33 3.05 4.49 -6.14
C ASP A 33 2.44 5.30 -7.31
N HIS A 34 1.26 4.90 -7.81
CA HIS A 34 0.57 5.63 -8.86
C HIS A 34 0.14 7.05 -8.44
N LEU A 35 -0.43 7.20 -7.24
CA LEU A 35 -0.83 8.50 -6.69
C LEU A 35 0.37 9.45 -6.58
N LEU A 36 1.51 8.94 -6.10
CA LEU A 36 2.75 9.71 -5.95
C LEU A 36 3.35 10.10 -7.30
N ARG A 37 3.44 9.16 -8.25
CA ARG A 37 4.04 9.41 -9.58
C ARG A 37 3.25 10.42 -10.39
N ASN A 38 1.92 10.41 -10.27
CA ASN A 38 1.05 11.33 -10.99
C ASN A 38 0.73 12.61 -10.20
N GLY A 39 1.27 12.74 -8.98
CA GLY A 39 1.06 13.89 -8.11
C GLY A 39 -0.39 14.15 -7.73
N THR A 40 -1.22 13.09 -7.69
CA THR A 40 -2.65 13.22 -7.38
C THR A 40 -2.90 13.39 -5.89
N ALA A 41 -2.10 12.72 -5.05
CA ALA A 41 -2.13 12.87 -3.60
C ALA A 41 -0.74 12.54 -3.04
N TYR A 42 -0.25 13.37 -2.13
CA TYR A 42 0.98 13.12 -1.39
C TYR A 42 0.66 12.80 0.07
N THR A 43 -0.30 13.49 0.68
CA THR A 43 -0.63 13.21 2.09
C THR A 43 -1.78 12.19 2.23
N PRO A 44 -1.85 11.49 3.38
CA PRO A 44 -2.99 10.61 3.69
C PRO A 44 -4.35 11.33 3.67
N ASP A 45 -4.36 12.61 4.06
CA ASP A 45 -5.57 13.44 4.09
C ASP A 45 -6.04 13.86 2.69
N GLU A 46 -5.11 14.08 1.77
CA GLU A 46 -5.41 14.32 0.34
C GLU A 46 -5.95 13.06 -0.36
N ALA A 47 -5.54 11.87 0.09
CA ALA A 47 -5.92 10.60 -0.53
C ALA A 47 -7.35 10.17 -0.13
N THR A 48 -8.37 10.85 -0.65
CA THR A 48 -9.78 10.48 -0.42
C THR A 48 -10.14 9.14 -1.05
N ASP A 49 -11.22 8.51 -0.58
CA ASP A 49 -11.68 7.21 -1.10
C ASP A 49 -12.06 7.31 -2.59
N GLU A 50 -12.65 8.43 -3.02
CA GLU A 50 -12.97 8.71 -4.42
C GLU A 50 -11.72 8.77 -5.28
N LEU A 51 -10.67 9.49 -4.84
CA LEU A 51 -9.42 9.60 -5.57
C LEU A 51 -8.70 8.26 -5.67
N ILE A 52 -8.67 7.49 -4.59
CA ILE A 52 -8.07 6.14 -4.58
C ILE A 52 -8.83 5.20 -5.54
N ARG A 53 -10.17 5.29 -5.58
CA ARG A 53 -10.98 4.51 -6.53
C ARG A 53 -10.78 4.96 -7.98
N ALA A 54 -10.62 6.26 -8.23
CA ALA A 54 -10.29 6.80 -9.55
C ALA A 54 -8.86 6.42 -10.00
N ALA A 55 -7.90 6.32 -9.09
CA ALA A 55 -6.58 5.78 -9.39
C ALA A 55 -6.65 4.28 -9.73
N ALA A 56 -7.55 3.54 -9.09
CA ALA A 56 -7.76 2.12 -9.40
C ALA A 56 -8.30 1.92 -10.83
N SER A 57 -9.24 2.74 -11.29
CA SER A 57 -9.72 2.66 -12.68
C SER A 57 -8.62 3.02 -13.70
N GLN A 58 -7.81 4.03 -13.42
CA GLN A 58 -6.67 4.43 -14.26
C GLN A 58 -5.59 3.35 -14.37
N THR A 59 -5.40 2.56 -13.30
CA THR A 59 -4.43 1.44 -13.28
C THR A 59 -5.04 0.11 -13.74
N GLY A 60 -6.31 0.09 -14.18
CA GLY A 60 -7.00 -1.13 -14.60
C GLY A 60 -7.30 -2.10 -13.45
N GLN A 61 -7.26 -1.63 -12.21
CA GLN A 61 -7.53 -2.43 -11.01
C GLN A 61 -9.03 -2.38 -10.67
N ARG A 62 -9.58 -3.50 -10.19
CA ARG A 62 -10.94 -3.52 -9.61
C ARG A 62 -11.03 -2.51 -8.45
N ALA A 63 -12.22 -1.94 -8.22
CA ALA A 63 -12.43 -0.98 -7.14
C ALA A 63 -11.88 -1.49 -5.78
N PRO A 64 -11.12 -0.67 -5.04
CA PRO A 64 -10.60 -1.00 -3.71
C PRO A 64 -11.73 -1.06 -2.66
N SER A 65 -11.52 -1.87 -1.63
CA SER A 65 -12.35 -1.86 -0.42
C SER A 65 -11.90 -0.74 0.52
N GLU A 66 -12.71 -0.37 1.51
CA GLU A 66 -12.34 0.60 2.54
C GLU A 66 -11.05 0.22 3.27
N THR A 67 -10.88 -1.06 3.62
CA THR A 67 -9.62 -1.58 4.19
C THR A 67 -8.44 -1.32 3.28
N THR A 68 -8.63 -1.43 1.96
CA THR A 68 -7.57 -1.16 0.99
C THR A 68 -7.27 0.35 0.93
N CYS A 69 -8.27 1.22 0.97
CA CYS A 69 -8.08 2.67 1.03
C CYS A 69 -7.30 3.09 2.30
N ALA A 70 -7.63 2.51 3.44
CA ALA A 70 -6.89 2.72 4.68
C ALA A 70 -5.41 2.28 4.57
N LEU A 71 -5.15 1.13 3.92
CA LEU A 71 -3.78 0.69 3.64
C LEU A 71 -3.02 1.66 2.73
N VAL A 72 -3.67 2.22 1.71
CA VAL A 72 -3.05 3.23 0.83
C VAL A 72 -2.61 4.44 1.65
N ARG A 73 -3.49 4.96 2.51
CA ARG A 73 -3.17 6.08 3.41
C ARG A 73 -2.02 5.78 4.35
N ALA A 74 -2.01 4.59 4.95
CA ALA A 74 -0.91 4.14 5.81
C ALA A 74 0.42 4.04 5.04
N LEU A 75 0.38 3.61 3.77
CA LEU A 75 1.56 3.56 2.92
C LEU A 75 2.05 4.95 2.50
N LEU A 76 1.15 5.87 2.16
CA LEU A 76 1.52 7.27 1.88
C LEU A 76 2.20 7.90 3.09
N MET A 77 1.63 7.70 4.28
CA MET A 77 2.24 8.14 5.54
C MET A 77 3.63 7.53 5.73
N LEU A 78 3.82 6.24 5.44
CA LEU A 78 5.12 5.59 5.56
C LEU A 78 6.16 6.11 4.56
N LEU A 79 5.76 6.30 3.30
CA LEU A 79 6.66 6.68 2.21
C LEU A 79 7.09 8.15 2.30
N LEU A 80 6.22 9.01 2.86
CA LEU A 80 6.45 10.44 2.97
C LEU A 80 6.71 10.92 4.40
N ALA A 81 6.70 10.03 5.39
CA ALA A 81 7.28 10.34 6.69
C ALA A 81 8.74 10.77 6.44
N PRO A 82 9.08 12.05 6.65
CA PRO A 82 10.46 12.48 6.53
C PRO A 82 11.15 11.81 7.69
N ALA A 83 11.91 10.74 7.44
CA ALA A 83 12.68 9.98 8.42
C ALA A 83 12.33 10.33 9.87
N LEU A 84 11.46 9.56 10.54
CA LEU A 84 11.28 9.66 12.01
C LEU A 84 12.62 9.48 12.78
N THR A 85 13.74 9.29 12.06
CA THR A 85 15.14 9.26 12.47
C THR A 85 16.05 10.20 11.64
N ALA A 86 15.66 11.44 11.33
CA ALA A 86 16.69 12.45 10.97
C ALA A 86 17.49 12.92 12.21
N SER A 87 17.02 12.57 13.42
CA SER A 87 17.45 13.25 14.67
C SER A 87 18.21 12.40 15.69
N LEU A 88 18.67 11.19 15.36
CA LEU A 88 19.66 10.51 16.19
C LEU A 88 20.75 9.95 15.30
N ALA A 89 21.80 10.76 15.16
CA ALA A 89 23.18 10.32 15.10
C ALA A 89 23.61 9.33 13.99
N ASP A 90 24.63 9.79 13.30
CA ASP A 90 25.83 9.02 12.97
C ASP A 90 25.86 8.25 11.66
N GLY A 91 27.00 8.37 11.01
CA GLY A 91 27.29 7.87 9.69
C GLY A 91 27.39 6.36 9.69
N ASP A 92 26.44 5.69 9.05
CA ASP A 92 26.73 4.43 8.38
C ASP A 92 25.74 4.23 7.23
N THR A 93 26.31 4.11 6.03
CA THR A 93 25.61 3.84 4.77
C THR A 93 25.23 2.36 4.71
N GLY A 94 24.57 1.88 5.77
CA GLY A 94 24.10 0.52 5.92
C GLY A 94 22.63 0.44 5.50
N ARG A 95 22.34 -0.34 4.45
CA ARG A 95 21.01 -0.69 3.97
C ARG A 95 20.06 -1.00 5.15
N ARG A 96 19.12 -0.10 5.44
CA ARG A 96 18.14 -0.27 6.55
C ARG A 96 16.97 -1.14 6.08
N VAL A 97 16.72 -2.25 6.79
CA VAL A 97 15.57 -3.12 6.56
C VAL A 97 14.50 -2.79 7.59
N VAL A 98 13.42 -2.14 7.18
CA VAL A 98 12.26 -1.87 8.03
C VAL A 98 11.29 -3.06 7.94
N ARG A 99 11.08 -3.76 9.06
CA ARG A 99 10.06 -4.83 9.16
C ARG A 99 8.82 -4.26 9.84
N MET A 100 7.75 -4.05 9.08
CA MET A 100 6.47 -3.61 9.63
C MET A 100 5.50 -4.79 9.78
N VAL A 101 4.88 -4.90 10.94
CA VAL A 101 3.80 -5.86 11.22
C VAL A 101 2.50 -5.07 11.25
N LEU A 102 1.73 -5.17 10.17
CA LEU A 102 0.38 -4.58 10.10
C LEU A 102 -0.62 -5.64 10.57
N THR A 103 -1.20 -5.43 11.75
CA THR A 103 -2.33 -6.22 12.26
C THR A 103 -3.61 -5.69 11.59
N MET A 104 -4.23 -6.51 10.75
CA MET A 104 -5.51 -6.17 10.12
C MET A 104 -6.64 -6.92 10.81
N GLU A 105 -7.57 -6.18 11.39
CA GLU A 105 -8.87 -6.71 11.79
C GLU A 105 -9.82 -6.55 10.60
N ASP A 106 -10.29 -7.67 10.04
CA ASP A 106 -11.38 -7.65 9.06
C ASP A 106 -12.66 -7.30 9.82
N ARG A 107 -13.09 -6.04 9.74
CA ARG A 107 -14.44 -5.66 10.17
C ARG A 107 -15.42 -6.37 9.22
N PRO A 108 -16.31 -7.26 9.71
CA PRO A 108 -17.26 -7.93 8.83
C PRO A 108 -18.19 -6.87 8.22
N THR A 109 -18.10 -6.71 6.90
CA THR A 109 -19.12 -5.99 6.13
C THR A 109 -20.42 -6.78 6.26
N THR A 110 -21.37 -6.25 7.02
CA THR A 110 -22.76 -6.75 7.08
C THR A 110 -23.52 -6.22 5.89
#